data_AF-A0A073JWC8-F1
#
_entry.id   AF-A0A073JWC8-F1
#
_cell.length_a   1.000
_cell.length_b   1.000
_cell.length_c   1.000
_cell.angle_alpha   90.00
_cell.angle_beta   90.00
_cell.angle_gamma   90.00
#
_symmetry.space_group_name_H-M   'P 1'
#
loop_
_entity.id
_entity.type
_entity.pdbx_description
1 polymer ?
#
loop_
_entity_poly.entity_id
_entity_poly.type
_entity_poly.pdbx_seq_one_letter_code
_entity_poly.pdbx_strand_id
1 'polypeptide(L)'
;MTIHIPYLPELLLFLEETQCVQKRTQTDYQKVLSSFYNFLQLEQKNYLEPINISTSDIRKYITYLVEEKQLKISTVNKHISKIKGYFDFLERIGKVGVDPAAKLKRLPNQNQ
;
A
#
# COMPACT_ATOMS: atom_id res chain seq x y z
N MET A 1 -6.07 6.32 17.69
CA MET A 1 -5.00 7.03 16.95
C MET A 1 -5.40 7.03 15.48
N THR A 2 -5.52 8.20 14.86
CA THR A 2 -5.79 8.30 13.42
C THR A 2 -4.46 8.19 12.69
N ILE A 3 -4.27 7.14 11.89
CA ILE A 3 -3.08 6.98 11.06
C ILE A 3 -3.20 7.96 9.90
N HIS A 4 -2.22 8.85 9.74
CA HIS A 4 -2.18 9.73 8.59
C HIS A 4 -1.71 8.95 7.37
N ILE A 5 -2.48 9.04 6.28
CA ILE A 5 -2.15 8.45 4.98
C ILE A 5 -2.10 9.59 3.97
N PRO A 6 -0.90 9.97 3.50
CA PRO A 6 -0.76 11.07 2.55
C PRO A 6 -1.57 10.81 1.28
N TYR A 7 -2.23 11.84 0.76
CA TYR A 7 -2.97 11.82 -0.51
C TYR A 7 -4.11 10.78 -0.61
N LEU A 8 -4.60 10.27 0.53
CA LEU A 8 -5.71 9.31 0.53
C LEU A 8 -7.02 9.91 -0.01
N PRO A 9 -7.46 11.12 0.38
CA PRO A 9 -8.66 11.73 -0.19
C PRO A 9 -8.60 11.87 -1.72
N GLU A 10 -7.45 12.29 -2.25
CA GLU A 10 -7.21 12.49 -3.67
C GLU A 10 -7.22 11.16 -4.44
N LEU A 11 -6.62 10.11 -3.86
CA LEU A 11 -6.72 8.75 -4.42
C LEU A 11 -8.17 8.29 -4.50
N LEU A 12 -8.97 8.51 -3.44
CA LEU A 12 -10.36 8.06 -3.40
C LEU A 12 -11.22 8.79 -4.42
N LEU A 13 -11.03 10.10 -4.55
CA LEU A 13 -11.67 10.91 -5.58
C LEU A 13 -11.27 10.42 -6.98
N PHE A 14 -9.97 10.21 -7.22
CA PHE A 14 -9.48 9.67 -8.48
C PHE A 14 -10.10 8.31 -8.83
N LEU A 15 -10.23 7.40 -7.86
CA LEU A 15 -10.85 6.09 -8.09
C LEU A 15 -12.36 6.20 -8.38
N GLU A 16 -13.05 7.14 -7.75
CA GLU A 16 -14.46 7.41 -8.00
C GLU A 16 -14.69 7.95 -9.42
N GLU A 17 -13.88 8.93 -9.84
CA GLU A 17 -14.00 9.60 -11.13
C GLU A 17 -13.52 8.74 -12.31
N THR A 18 -12.39 8.05 -12.18
CA THR A 18 -11.70 7.45 -13.34
C THR A 18 -12.00 5.98 -13.59
N GLN A 19 -12.45 5.25 -12.56
CA GLN A 19 -12.57 3.79 -12.63
C GLN A 19 -13.94 3.26 -12.20
N CYS A 20 -14.90 4.15 -11.87
CA CYS A 20 -16.22 3.80 -11.33
C CYS A 20 -16.12 2.69 -10.26
N VAL A 21 -15.08 2.76 -9.42
CA VAL A 21 -14.77 1.63 -8.57
C VAL A 21 -15.80 1.54 -7.46
N GLN A 22 -16.36 0.34 -7.28
CA GLN A 22 -17.30 0.08 -6.19
C GLN A 22 -16.73 0.52 -4.83
N LYS A 23 -17.60 1.05 -3.97
CA LYS A 23 -17.28 1.48 -2.59
C LYS A 23 -16.44 0.45 -1.82
N ARG A 24 -16.65 -0.85 -2.09
CA ARG A 24 -15.88 -1.95 -1.51
C ARG A 24 -14.37 -1.84 -1.77
N THR A 25 -13.97 -1.43 -2.96
CA THR A 25 -12.57 -1.31 -3.31
C THR A 25 -11.93 -0.07 -2.69
N GLN A 26 -12.68 1.03 -2.55
CA GLN A 26 -12.24 2.21 -1.81
C GLN A 26 -11.96 1.83 -0.34
N THR A 27 -12.87 1.09 0.30
CA THR A 27 -12.67 0.55 1.65
C THR A 27 -11.46 -0.39 1.72
N ASP A 28 -11.22 -1.19 0.68
CA ASP A 28 -10.05 -2.06 0.62
C ASP A 28 -8.73 -1.27 0.54
N TYR A 29 -8.69 -0.20 -0.26
CA TYR A 29 -7.53 0.70 -0.31
C TYR A 29 -7.28 1.33 1.05
N GLN A 30 -8.30 1.90 1.68
CA GLN A 30 -8.17 2.50 3.02
C GLN A 30 -7.61 1.50 4.03
N LYS A 31 -8.19 0.30 4.13
CA LYS A 31 -7.74 -0.73 5.08
C LYS A 31 -6.30 -1.16 4.85
N VAL A 32 -5.91 -1.39 3.59
CA VAL A 32 -4.55 -1.78 3.26
C VAL A 32 -3.57 -0.65 3.58
N LEU A 33 -3.86 0.57 3.14
CA LEU A 33 -2.98 1.71 3.37
C LEU A 33 -2.87 2.06 4.85
N SER A 34 -3.96 1.98 5.62
CA SER A 34 -3.89 2.12 7.08
C SER A 34 -2.98 1.07 7.71
N SER A 35 -3.09 -0.19 7.30
CA SER A 35 -2.20 -1.25 7.81
C SER A 35 -0.74 -0.99 7.44
N PHE A 36 -0.47 -0.53 6.22
CA PHE A 36 0.88 -0.23 5.73
C PHE A 36 1.50 0.96 6.47
N TYR A 37 0.82 2.10 6.54
CA TYR A 37 1.34 3.29 7.23
C TYR A 37 1.45 3.09 8.74
N ASN A 38 0.58 2.28 9.35
CA ASN A 38 0.73 1.89 10.75
C ASN A 38 2.03 1.11 10.99
N PHE A 39 2.35 0.15 10.11
CA PHE A 39 3.61 -0.59 10.20
C PHE A 39 4.82 0.34 10.08
N LEU A 40 4.81 1.23 9.08
CA LEU A 40 5.89 2.20 8.87
C LEU A 40 6.09 3.14 10.07
N GLN A 41 5.00 3.62 10.67
CA GLN A 41 5.05 4.50 11.83
C GLN A 41 5.63 3.80 13.06
N LEU A 42 5.31 2.51 13.25
CA LEU A 42 5.88 1.69 14.33
C LEU A 42 7.38 1.46 14.14
N GLU A 43 7.82 1.21 12.91
CA GLU A 43 9.23 0.93 12.58
C GLU A 43 10.12 2.16 12.64
N GLN A 44 9.68 3.32 12.11
CA GLN A 44 10.56 4.48 11.89
C GLN A 44 10.35 5.63 12.88
N LYS A 45 9.42 5.49 13.84
CA LYS A 45 9.09 6.48 14.90
C LYS A 45 8.75 7.90 14.42
N ASN A 46 8.67 8.14 13.12
CA ASN A 46 8.43 9.44 12.51
C ASN A 46 7.49 9.33 11.31
N TYR A 47 6.93 10.48 10.96
CA TYR A 47 6.06 10.67 9.81
C TYR A 47 6.85 10.45 8.50
N LEU A 48 6.39 9.50 7.66
CA LEU A 48 7.01 9.15 6.39
C LEU A 48 6.23 9.72 5.22
N GLU A 49 6.81 10.72 4.59
CA GLU A 49 6.35 11.20 3.29
C GLU A 49 6.54 10.10 2.23
N PRO A 50 5.61 9.96 1.26
CA PRO A 50 5.68 8.87 0.28
C PRO A 50 6.96 8.85 -0.55
N ILE A 51 7.56 10.02 -0.78
CA ILE A 51 8.82 10.16 -1.53
C ILE A 51 10.03 9.51 -0.83
N ASN A 52 9.94 9.33 0.50
CA ASN A 52 11.00 8.70 1.30
C ASN A 52 10.80 7.19 1.45
N ILE A 53 9.69 6.63 0.94
CA ILE A 53 9.40 5.20 1.05
C ILE A 53 10.16 4.44 -0.04
N SER A 54 11.04 3.54 0.38
CA SER A 54 11.82 2.71 -0.54
C SER A 54 11.14 1.36 -0.82
N THR A 55 11.55 0.69 -1.91
CA THR A 55 11.14 -0.70 -2.17
C THR A 55 11.50 -1.65 -1.01
N SER A 56 12.56 -1.35 -0.26
CA SER A 56 12.97 -2.13 0.91
C SER A 56 11.92 -2.06 2.03
N ASP A 57 11.37 -0.87 2.29
CA ASP A 57 10.34 -0.68 3.32
C ASP A 57 9.07 -1.46 2.98
N ILE A 58 8.68 -1.46 1.70
CA ILE A 58 7.54 -2.25 1.25
C ILE A 58 7.83 -3.75 1.41
N ARG A 59 9.04 -4.22 1.10
CA ARG A 59 9.42 -5.63 1.29
C ARG A 59 9.38 -6.02 2.77
N LYS A 60 9.90 -5.19 3.67
CA LYS A 60 9.81 -5.42 5.12
C LYS A 60 8.36 -5.56 5.58
N TYR A 61 7.48 -4.70 5.07
CA TYR A 61 6.05 -4.82 5.34
C TYR A 61 5.46 -6.15 4.83
N ILE A 62 5.82 -6.58 3.61
CA ILE A 62 5.35 -7.87 3.08
C ILE A 62 5.85 -9.04 3.94
N THR A 63 7.13 -9.02 4.35
CA THR A 63 7.69 -10.01 5.29
C THR A 63 6.92 -10.00 6.61
N TYR A 64 6.64 -8.83 7.19
CA TYR A 64 5.82 -8.69 8.39
C TYR A 64 4.42 -9.30 8.22
N LEU A 65 3.75 -9.09 7.07
CA LEU A 65 2.43 -9.68 6.85
C LEU A 65 2.46 -11.22 6.78
N VAL A 66 3.54 -11.79 6.26
CA VAL A 66 3.71 -13.24 6.07
C VAL A 66 4.18 -13.90 7.36
N GLU A 67 5.25 -13.41 7.96
CA GLU A 67 5.95 -14.08 9.06
C GLU A 67 5.34 -13.72 10.42
N GLU A 68 5.04 -12.44 10.64
CA GLU A 68 4.57 -11.96 11.95
C GLU A 68 3.04 -12.03 12.05
N LYS A 69 2.32 -11.58 11.00
CA LYS A 69 0.86 -11.63 10.96
C LYS A 69 0.30 -12.95 10.45
N GLN A 70 1.12 -13.82 9.86
CA GLN A 70 0.71 -15.13 9.34
C GLN A 70 -0.50 -15.05 8.40
N LEU A 71 -0.57 -13.98 7.60
CA LEU A 71 -1.67 -13.80 6.66
C LEU A 71 -1.54 -14.74 5.47
N LYS A 72 -2.69 -15.20 4.96
CA LYS A 72 -2.75 -15.98 3.73
C LYS A 72 -2.13 -15.20 2.56
N ILE A 73 -1.44 -15.92 1.67
CA ILE A 73 -0.80 -15.36 0.47
C ILE A 73 -1.78 -14.56 -0.40
N SER A 74 -3.05 -14.98 -0.49
CA SER A 74 -4.09 -14.24 -1.19
C SER A 74 -4.35 -12.85 -0.59
N THR A 75 -4.35 -12.74 0.75
CA THR A 75 -4.46 -11.47 1.47
C THR A 75 -3.21 -10.62 1.25
N VAL A 76 -2.01 -11.19 1.38
CA VAL A 76 -0.76 -10.46 1.13
C VAL A 76 -0.69 -9.92 -0.30
N ASN A 77 -1.11 -10.72 -1.29
CA ASN A 77 -1.20 -10.28 -2.68
C ASN A 77 -2.23 -9.17 -2.90
N LYS A 78 -3.32 -9.14 -2.12
CA LYS A 78 -4.25 -8.00 -2.11
C LYS A 78 -3.56 -6.75 -1.57
N HIS A 79 -2.78 -6.85 -0.50
CA HIS A 79 -2.01 -5.72 0.02
C HIS A 79 -1.01 -5.19 -1.02
N ILE A 80 -0.22 -6.08 -1.64
CA ILE A 80 0.71 -5.71 -2.73
C ILE A 80 -0.03 -4.97 -3.84
N SER A 81 -1.16 -5.49 -4.30
CA SER A 81 -1.91 -4.88 -5.41
C SER A 81 -2.39 -3.47 -5.09
N LYS A 82 -2.85 -3.23 -3.85
CA LYS A 82 -3.32 -1.90 -3.42
C LYS A 82 -2.18 -0.93 -3.16
N ILE A 83 -1.05 -1.40 -2.65
CA ILE A 83 0.15 -0.57 -2.50
C ILE A 83 0.68 -0.13 -3.87
N LYS A 84 0.75 -1.05 -4.85
CA LYS A 84 1.13 -0.70 -6.22
C LYS A 84 0.22 0.37 -6.81
N GLY A 85 -1.10 0.15 -6.78
CA GLY A 85 -2.04 1.15 -7.30
C GLY A 85 -1.98 2.51 -6.61
N TYR A 86 -1.61 2.56 -5.33
CA TYR A 86 -1.39 3.81 -4.61
C TYR A 86 -0.14 4.55 -5.11
N PHE A 87 1.01 3.87 -5.22
CA PHE A 87 2.23 4.51 -5.69
C PHE A 87 2.21 4.82 -7.20
N ASP A 88 1.54 4.00 -8.01
CA ASP A 88 1.22 4.29 -9.41
C ASP A 88 0.44 5.61 -9.53
N PHE A 89 -0.54 5.82 -8.64
CA PHE A 89 -1.29 7.08 -8.58
C PHE A 89 -0.39 8.25 -8.17
N LEU A 90 0.42 8.09 -7.13
CA LEU A 90 1.33 9.14 -6.68
C LEU A 90 2.35 9.54 -7.74
N GLU A 91 2.85 8.58 -8.51
CA GLU A 91 3.76 8.84 -9.63
C GLU A 91 3.05 9.64 -10.72
N ARG A 92 1.81 9.28 -11.08
CA ARG A 92 0.99 10.03 -12.06
C ARG A 92 0.74 11.48 -11.66
N ILE A 93 0.57 11.76 -10.37
CA ILE A 93 0.37 13.12 -9.86
C ILE A 93 1.69 13.81 -9.45
N GLY A 94 2.84 13.21 -9.76
CA GLY A 94 4.16 13.80 -9.54
C GLY A 94 4.59 13.93 -8.07
N LYS A 95 4.01 13.14 -7.17
CA LYS A 95 4.34 13.14 -5.73
C LYS A 95 5.49 12.21 -5.36
N VAL A 96 5.80 11.25 -6.23
CA VAL A 96 7.00 10.42 -6.15
C VAL A 96 7.71 10.47 -7.50
N GLY A 97 9.04 10.41 -7.49
CA GLY A 97 9.83 10.47 -8.73
C GLY A 97 9.81 9.16 -9.51
N VAL A 98 9.82 8.02 -8.81
CA VAL A 98 9.73 6.67 -9.38
C VAL A 98 8.90 5.82 -8.43
N ASP A 99 7.95 5.03 -8.95
CA ASP A 99 7.16 4.10 -8.14
C ASP A 99 8.07 3.05 -7.43
N PRO A 100 8.20 3.09 -6.08
CA PRO A 100 8.98 2.12 -5.32
C PRO A 100 8.36 0.71 -5.33
N ALA A 101 7.08 0.59 -5.68
CA ALA A 101 6.32 -0.64 -5.76
C ALA A 101 6.33 -1.27 -7.16
N ALA A 102 6.82 -0.57 -8.20
CA ALA A 102 6.74 -1.00 -9.61
C ALA A 102 7.30 -2.40 -9.83
N LYS A 103 8.47 -2.67 -9.23
CA LYS A 103 9.20 -3.95 -9.36
C LYS A 103 8.71 -5.05 -8.39
N LEU A 104 7.71 -4.79 -7.54
CA LEU A 104 7.17 -5.81 -6.64
C LEU A 104 6.41 -6.87 -7.42
N LYS A 105 6.76 -8.12 -7.17
CA LYS A 105 6.07 -9.30 -7.71
C LYS A 105 5.09 -9.84 -6.68
N ARG A 106 4.02 -10.44 -7.17
CA ARG A 106 3.09 -11.22 -6.36
C ARG A 106 3.83 -12.42 -5.76
N LEU A 107 3.46 -12.79 -4.54
CA LEU A 107 3.97 -14.01 -3.93
C LEU A 107 3.32 -15.23 -4.60
N PRO A 108 4.08 -16.30 -4.90
CA PRO A 108 3.53 -17.52 -5.43
C PRO A 108 2.57 -18.15 -4.42
N ASN A 109 1.44 -18.69 -4.88
CA ASN A 109 0.58 -19.49 -4.02
C ASN A 109 1.38 -20.73 -3.61
N GLN A 110 1.73 -20.80 -2.32
CA GLN A 110 2.19 -22.03 -1.70
C GLN A 110 0.93 -22.91 -1.57
N ASN A 111 0.66 -23.73 -2.58
CA ASN A 111 -0.25 -24.85 -2.41
C ASN A 111 0.49 -25.84 -1.49
N GLN A 112 0.18 -25.79 -0.19
CA GLN A 112 0.40 -26.92 0.72
C GLN A 112 -0.91 -27.67 0.87
#